data_AF-A0A519MJM7-F1
#
_entry.id   AF-A0A519MJM7-F1
#
_cell.length_a   1.000
_cell.length_b   1.000
_cell.length_c   1.000
_cell.angle_alpha   90.00
_cell.angle_beta   90.00
_cell.angle_gamma   90.00
#
_symmetry.space_group_name_H-M   'P 1'
#
loop_
_entity.id
_entity.type
_entity.pdbx_description
1 polymer ?
#
loop_
_entity_poly.entity_id
_entity_poly.type
_entity_poly.pdbx_seq_one_letter_code
_entity_poly.pdbx_strand_id
1 'polypeptide(L)' 'MATNKLALLRYKTINECLKNRFRKWTLEDLIERVSNALYEYEGITSGVSRR' A
#
# COMPACT_ATOMS: atom_id res chain seq x y z
N MET A 1 18.24 -11.62 -0.22
CA MET A 1 16.84 -11.62 0.24
C MET A 1 15.99 -11.02 -0.88
N ALA A 2 15.37 -11.83 -1.74
CA ALA A 2 14.50 -11.30 -2.79
C ALA A 2 13.14 -10.93 -2.17
N THR A 3 13.09 -9.78 -1.51
CA THR A 3 11.84 -9.23 -0.99
C THR A 3 10.96 -8.88 -2.18
N ASN A 4 9.91 -9.67 -2.38
CA ASN A 4 8.84 -9.50 -3.35
C ASN A 4 8.62 -8.01 -3.70
N LYS A 5 8.69 -7.62 -4.99
CA LYS A 5 8.47 -6.23 -5.45
C LYS A 5 7.19 -5.62 -4.86
N LEU A 6 6.15 -6.43 -4.72
CA LEU A 6 4.88 -6.08 -4.09
C LEU A 6 5.04 -5.66 -2.62
N ALA A 7 5.87 -6.36 -1.84
CA ALA A 7 6.15 -6.01 -0.46
C ALA A 7 6.86 -4.65 -0.37
N LEU A 8 7.83 -4.40 -1.25
CA LEU A 8 8.53 -3.12 -1.29
C LEU A 8 7.58 -1.95 -1.61
N LEU A 9 6.65 -2.16 -2.56
CA LEU A 9 5.64 -1.18 -2.92
C LEU A 9 4.70 -0.89 -1.74
N ARG A 10 4.22 -1.93 -1.05
CA ARG A 10 3.37 -1.79 0.16
C ARG A 10 4.06 -0.92 1.21
N TYR A 11 5.31 -1.22 1.56
CA TYR A 11 6.04 -0.45 2.55
C TYR A 11 6.27 1.00 2.11
N LYS A 12 6.62 1.23 0.84
CA LYS A 12 6.79 2.59 0.30
C LYS A 12 5.49 3.39 0.40
N THR A 13 4.37 2.82 -0.02
CA THR A 13 3.06 3.49 0.01
C THR A 13 2.62 3.81 1.44
N ILE A 14 2.75 2.86 2.38
CA ILE A 14 2.43 3.09 3.80
C ILE A 14 3.33 4.19 4.38
N ASN A 15 4.62 4.16 4.08
CA ASN A 15 5.55 5.16 4.58
C ASN A 15 5.20 6.57 4.08
N GLU A 16 4.82 6.72 2.81
CA GLU A 16 4.37 7.99 2.25
C GLU A 16 3.05 8.47 2.89
N CYS A 17 2.09 7.57 3.16
CA CYS A 17 0.88 7.92 3.90
C CYS A 17 1.21 8.45 5.29
N LEU A 18 2.02 7.71 6.07
CA LEU A 18 2.36 8.06 7.45
C LEU A 18 3.32 9.25 7.58
N LYS A 19 3.98 9.66 6.50
CA LYS A 19 4.81 10.87 6.45
C LYS A 19 4.00 12.14 6.69
N ASN A 20 2.74 12.16 6.24
CA ASN A 20 1.84 13.27 6.49
C ASN A 20 1.11 13.10 7.84
N ARG A 21 1.74 13.58 8.92
CA ARG A 21 1.20 13.54 10.28
C ARG A 21 0.01 14.48 10.51
N PHE A 22 -0.28 15.38 9.57
CA PHE A 22 -1.43 16.29 9.66
C PHE A 22 -2.75 15.61 9.29
N ARG A 23 -2.70 14.49 8.57
CA ARG A 23 -3.88 13.66 8.25
C ARG A 23 -3.90 12.42 9.14
N LYS A 24 -5.05 12.15 9.75
CA LYS A 24 -5.29 10.85 10.40
C LYS A 24 -5.57 9.82 9.33
N TRP A 25 -4.78 8.76 9.31
CA TRP A 25 -4.97 7.62 8.42
C TRP A 25 -5.66 6.50 9.18
N THR A 26 -6.77 6.02 8.66
CA THR A 26 -7.39 4.79 9.16
C THR A 26 -6.71 3.58 8.54
N LEU A 27 -6.85 2.41 9.16
CA LEU A 27 -6.35 1.17 8.57
C LEU A 27 -6.98 0.92 7.18
N GLU A 28 -8.24 1.31 7.01
CA GLU A 28 -8.98 1.18 5.75
C GLU A 28 -8.41 2.11 4.66
N ASP A 29 -8.12 3.38 4.98
CA ASP A 29 -7.46 4.31 4.04
C ASP A 29 -6.10 3.75 3.58
N LEU A 30 -5.31 3.18 4.51
CA LEU A 30 -4.00 2.62 4.19
C LEU A 30 -4.13 1.40 3.27
N ILE A 31 -5.11 0.53 3.52
CA ILE A 31 -5.39 -0.63 2.67
C ILE A 31 -5.82 -0.17 1.29
N GLU A 32 -6.73 0.80 1.18
CA GLU A 32 -7.22 1.32 -0.10
C GLU A 32 -6.08 1.96 -0.91
N ARG A 33 -5.25 2.79 -0.28
CA ARG A 33 -4.09 3.42 -0.92
C ARG A 33 -3.08 2.41 -1.42
N VAL A 34 -2.75 1.43 -0.60
CA VAL A 34 -1.84 0.34 -0.97
C VAL A 34 -2.42 -0.50 -2.10
N SER A 35 -3.73 -0.77 -2.04
CA SER A 35 -4.46 -1.46 -3.09
C SER A 35 -4.32 -0.70 -4.39
N ASN A 36 -4.71 0.58 -4.43
CA ASN A 36 -4.62 1.40 -5.63
C ASN A 36 -3.19 1.46 -6.20
N ALA A 37 -2.17 1.59 -5.35
CA ALA A 37 -0.78 1.56 -5.79
C ALA A 37 -0.38 0.22 -6.42
N LEU A 38 -0.86 -0.91 -5.88
CA LEU A 38 -0.62 -2.24 -6.46
C LEU A 38 -1.37 -2.43 -7.78
N TYR A 39 -2.59 -1.87 -7.90
CA TYR A 39 -3.36 -1.84 -9.15
C TYR A 39 -2.63 -1.06 -10.23
N GLU A 40 -2.14 0.15 -9.95
CA GLU A 40 -1.40 0.95 -10.94
C GLU A 40 -0.07 0.30 -11.34
N TYR A 41 0.60 -0.39 -10.41
CA TYR A 41 1.92 -0.97 -10.66
C TYR A 41 1.88 -2.28 -11.46
N GLU A 42 0.90 -3.16 -11.21
CA GLU A 42 0.84 -4.48 -11.87
C GLU A 42 -0.43 -4.70 -12.70
N GLY A 43 -1.41 -3.79 -12.68
CA GLY A 43 -2.73 -4.00 -13.30
C GLY A 43 -3.55 -5.12 -12.63
N ILE A 44 -3.11 -5.62 -11.47
CA ILE A 44 -3.68 -6.81 -10.85
C ILE A 44 -4.91 -6.45 -10.04
N THR A 45 -6.05 -7.05 -10.41
CA THR A 45 -7.37 -6.88 -9.79
C THR A 45 -7.63 -7.73 -8.54
N SER A 46 -6.62 -8.47 -8.09
CA SER A 46 -6.75 -9.34 -6.93
C SER A 46 -6.47 -8.55 -5.65
N GLY A 47 -7.56 -8.15 -4.98
CA GLY A 47 -7.55 -7.23 -3.84
C GLY A 47 -6.54 -7.57 -2.73
N VAL A 48 -6.07 -6.51 -2.05
CA VAL A 48 -5.11 -6.61 -0.95
C VAL A 48 -5.74 -7.38 0.21
N SER A 49 -5.36 -8.65 0.35
CA SER A 49 -5.76 -9.48 1.47
C SER A 49 -5.19 -8.92 2.77
N ARG A 50 -6.08 -8.67 3.76
CA ARG A 50 -5.73 -8.32 5.14
C ARG A 50 -5.08 -9.55 5.80
N ARG A 51 -3.76 -9.67 5.71
CA ARG A 51 -2.96 -10.69 6.38
C ARG A 51 -2.03 -10.03 7.38
#